data_AF-A0A7S0M306-F1
#
_entry.id   AF-A0A7S0M306-F1
#
_cell.length_a   1.000
_cell.length_b   1.000
_cell.length_c   1.000
_cell.angle_alpha   90.00
_cell.angle_beta   90.00
_cell.angle_gamma   90.00
#
_symmetry.space_group_name_H-M   'P 1'
#
loop_
_entity.id
_entity.type
_entity.pdbx_description
1 polymer ?
#
loop_
_entity_poly.entity_id
_entity_poly.type
_entity_poly.pdbx_seq_one_letter_code
_entity_poly.pdbx_strand_id
1 'polypeptide(L)'
;DKRGGGFMSCGMVEKVDDSAVRVTELPVGRWTEDLKAELDRLCEEGRVRAYQEHHTEARVLFHVTFTREELDRHRGDPVDAARSLLPLTAALNTSNMVAFDCAGRLQCYSSAA
;
A
#
# COMPACT_ATOMS: atom_id res chain seq x y z
N ASP A 1 -23.83 1.06 16.49
CA ASP A 1 -23.27 -0.13 17.17
C ASP A 1 -23.01 -1.23 16.12
N LYS A 2 -21.78 -1.77 16.12
CA LYS A 2 -21.24 -2.96 15.41
C LYS A 2 -21.57 -3.21 13.92
N ARG A 3 -20.81 -2.59 13.00
CA ARG A 3 -20.33 -3.27 11.78
C ARG A 3 -18.81 -3.47 11.91
N GLY A 4 -18.41 -4.26 12.91
CA GLY A 4 -17.02 -4.64 13.11
C GLY A 4 -16.66 -5.74 12.12
N GLY A 5 -15.76 -5.47 11.18
CA GLY A 5 -15.37 -6.44 10.17
C GLY A 5 -14.42 -5.91 9.09
N GLY A 6 -14.33 -4.58 8.93
CA GLY A 6 -13.35 -3.97 8.03
C GLY A 6 -12.08 -3.56 8.79
N PHE A 7 -10.94 -4.08 8.35
CA PHE A 7 -9.61 -3.59 8.69
C PHE A 7 -9.00 -2.88 7.49
N MET A 8 -8.06 -1.98 7.73
CA MET A 8 -7.28 -1.33 6.68
C MET A 8 -5.82 -1.66 6.90
N SER A 9 -5.21 -2.29 5.90
CA SER A 9 -3.77 -2.49 5.84
C SER A 9 -3.14 -1.30 5.13
N CYS A 10 -2.08 -0.76 5.72
CA CYS A 10 -1.34 0.37 5.18
C CYS A 10 0.13 -0.01 5.01
N GLY A 11 0.72 0.34 3.87
CA GLY A 11 2.16 0.33 3.66
C GLY A 11 2.85 1.44 4.44
N MET A 12 4.17 1.37 4.51
CA MET A 12 5.00 2.34 5.23
C MET A 12 5.77 3.22 4.24
N VAL A 13 5.71 4.52 4.47
CA VAL A 13 6.40 5.54 3.70
C VAL A 13 7.15 6.46 4.64
N GLU A 14 8.41 6.70 4.33
CA GLU A 14 9.30 7.58 5.07
C GLU A 14 9.77 8.71 4.16
N LYS A 15 9.67 9.96 4.62
CA LYS A 15 10.24 11.10 3.91
C LYS A 15 11.77 11.00 3.94
N VAL A 16 12.42 11.10 2.78
CA VAL A 16 13.88 11.15 2.66
C VAL A 16 14.34 12.60 2.56
N ASP A 17 13.73 13.36 1.66
CA ASP A 17 13.95 14.80 1.49
C ASP A 17 12.66 15.49 1.01
N ASP A 18 12.71 16.75 0.62
CA ASP A 18 11.54 17.54 0.19
C ASP A 18 10.92 17.09 -1.14
N SER A 19 11.57 16.19 -1.87
CA SER A 19 11.14 15.68 -3.17
C SER A 19 11.07 14.16 -3.25
N ALA A 20 11.58 13.45 -2.25
CA ALA A 20 11.72 12.01 -2.28
C ALA A 20 11.21 11.31 -1.03
N VAL A 21 10.69 10.10 -1.24
CA VAL A 21 10.28 9.19 -0.18
C VAL A 21 10.89 7.81 -0.36
N ARG A 22 10.87 7.05 0.74
CA ARG A 22 11.19 5.65 0.78
C ARG A 22 9.96 4.84 1.15
N VAL A 23 9.57 3.92 0.28
CA VAL A 23 8.53 2.93 0.56
C VAL A 23 9.21 1.69 1.10
N THR A 24 8.94 1.35 2.37
CA THR A 24 9.58 0.25 3.09
C THR A 24 8.65 -0.94 3.31
N GLU A 25 7.33 -0.74 3.18
CA GLU A 25 6.35 -1.82 3.29
C GLU A 25 5.15 -1.59 2.38
N LEU A 26 4.55 -2.68 1.91
CA LEU A 26 3.31 -2.70 1.15
C LEU A 26 2.15 -3.20 2.04
N PRO A 27 0.91 -2.78 1.76
CA PRO A 27 -0.24 -3.36 2.44
C PRO A 27 -0.38 -4.85 2.09
N VAL A 28 -0.93 -5.62 3.03
CA VAL A 28 -1.09 -7.08 2.89
C VAL A 28 -1.87 -7.42 1.63
N GLY A 29 -1.35 -8.37 0.85
CA GLY A 29 -1.96 -8.83 -0.40
C GLY A 29 -1.56 -8.03 -1.65
N ARG A 30 -0.58 -7.12 -1.53
CA ARG A 30 0.04 -6.45 -2.69
C ARG A 30 1.42 -7.01 -2.98
N TRP A 31 1.72 -7.13 -4.26
CA TRP A 31 3.03 -7.60 -4.74
C TRP A 31 3.96 -6.43 -5.04
N THR A 32 5.26 -6.68 -4.94
CA THR A 32 6.31 -5.73 -5.33
C THR A 32 6.23 -5.33 -6.79
N GLU A 33 5.87 -6.28 -7.65
CA GLU A 33 5.67 -6.10 -9.09
C GLU A 33 4.52 -5.14 -9.38
N ASP A 34 3.45 -5.17 -8.58
CA ASP A 34 2.32 -4.24 -8.73
C ASP A 34 2.76 -2.80 -8.46
N LEU A 35 3.56 -2.59 -7.41
CA LEU A 35 4.11 -1.26 -7.10
C LEU A 35 5.06 -0.80 -8.21
N LYS A 36 5.92 -1.70 -8.71
CA LYS A 36 6.85 -1.37 -9.80
C LYS A 36 6.11 -0.96 -11.07
N ALA A 37 5.11 -1.73 -11.50
CA ALA A 37 4.31 -1.40 -12.67
C ALA A 37 3.62 -0.03 -12.54
N GLU A 38 3.14 0.30 -11.34
CA GLU A 38 2.57 1.62 -11.07
C GLU A 38 3.64 2.73 -11.11
N LEU A 39 4.84 2.50 -10.57
CA LEU A 39 5.94 3.45 -10.66
C LEU A 39 6.40 3.70 -12.11
N ASP A 40 6.48 2.65 -12.92
CA ASP A 40 6.79 2.75 -14.35
C ASP A 40 5.76 3.62 -15.08
N ARG A 41 4.47 3.37 -14.84
CA ARG A 41 3.35 4.16 -15.38
C ARG A 41 3.45 5.63 -14.95
N LEU A 42 3.74 5.90 -13.68
CA LEU A 42 3.88 7.27 -13.16
C LEU A 42 5.12 8.00 -13.69
N CYS A 43 6.18 7.26 -14.03
CA CYS A 43 7.34 7.80 -14.73
C CYS A 43 7.00 8.20 -16.17
N GLU A 44 6.26 7.36 -16.89
CA GLU A 44 5.78 7.67 -18.25
C GLU A 44 4.86 8.91 -18.27
N GLU A 45 4.05 9.09 -17.24
CA GLU A 45 3.18 10.26 -17.06
C GLU A 45 3.93 11.52 -16.59
N GLY A 46 5.21 11.44 -16.25
CA GLY A 46 5.99 12.57 -15.74
C GLY A 46 5.61 13.02 -14.33
N ARG A 47 4.99 12.14 -13.53
CA ARG A 47 4.58 12.41 -12.13
C ARG A 47 5.68 12.00 -11.15
N VAL A 48 6.38 10.91 -11.48
CA VAL A 48 7.58 10.44 -10.79
C VAL A 48 8.78 10.72 -11.70
N ARG A 49 9.79 11.41 -11.16
CA ARG A 49 11.01 11.73 -11.91
C ARG A 49 11.88 10.51 -12.14
N ALA A 50 12.07 9.73 -11.08
CA ALA A 50 12.84 8.49 -11.08
C ALA A 50 12.54 7.69 -9.82
N TYR A 51 12.79 6.39 -9.88
CA TYR A 51 12.80 5.54 -8.69
C TYR A 51 13.99 4.57 -8.72
N GLN A 52 14.40 4.10 -7.55
CA GLN A 52 15.46 3.10 -7.37
C GLN A 52 14.91 1.93 -6.56
N GLU A 53 15.23 0.72 -6.98
CA GLU A 53 14.80 -0.51 -6.34
C GLU A 53 15.96 -1.09 -5.51
N HIS A 54 15.69 -1.31 -4.22
CA HIS A 54 16.62 -1.92 -3.28
C HIS A 54 15.96 -3.09 -2.53
N HIS A 55 14.94 -3.70 -3.14
CA HIS A 55 14.20 -4.81 -2.53
C HIS A 55 15.06 -6.08 -2.46
N THR A 56 14.70 -6.95 -1.53
CA THR A 56 15.22 -8.32 -1.44
C THR A 56 14.03 -9.27 -1.54
N GLU A 57 14.27 -10.58 -1.62
CA GLU A 57 13.18 -11.58 -1.67
C GLU A 57 12.19 -11.46 -0.50
N ALA A 58 12.62 -10.90 0.64
CA ALA A 58 11.82 -10.80 1.86
C ALA A 58 11.48 -9.36 2.29
N ARG A 59 12.00 -8.32 1.61
CA ARG A 59 11.82 -6.92 2.04
C ARG A 59 11.60 -5.99 0.87
N VAL A 60 10.61 -5.11 1.02
CA VAL A 60 10.31 -4.03 0.07
C VAL A 60 11.19 -2.82 0.37
N LEU A 61 11.81 -2.25 -0.65
CA LEU A 61 12.50 -0.97 -0.52
C LEU A 61 12.56 -0.24 -1.86
N PHE A 62 11.76 0.82 -1.99
CA PHE A 62 11.76 1.70 -3.16
C PHE A 62 12.08 3.11 -2.74
N HIS A 63 13.04 3.74 -3.41
CA HIS A 63 13.33 5.16 -3.26
C HIS A 63 12.72 5.90 -4.45
N VAL A 64 11.73 6.76 -4.20
CA VAL A 64 10.92 7.40 -5.24
C VAL A 64 11.12 8.91 -5.17
N THR A 65 11.52 9.52 -6.28
CA THR A 65 11.67 10.98 -6.41
C THR A 65 10.55 11.53 -7.29
N PHE A 66 9.77 12.47 -6.76
CA PHE A 66 8.66 13.09 -7.47
C PHE A 66 9.09 14.31 -8.29
N THR A 67 8.26 14.69 -9.25
CA THR A 67 8.42 15.95 -9.98
C THR A 67 7.89 17.12 -9.15
N ARG A 68 8.39 18.34 -9.44
CA ARG A 68 7.98 19.55 -8.70
C ARG A 68 6.48 19.79 -8.84
N GLU A 69 5.95 19.56 -10.04
CA GLU A 69 4.56 19.72 -10.40
C GLU A 69 3.64 18.76 -9.61
N GLU A 70 4.10 17.57 -9.26
CA GLU A 70 3.37 16.62 -8.41
C GLU A 70 3.40 17.04 -6.94
N LEU A 71 4.56 17.52 -6.46
CA LEU A 71 4.72 18.00 -5.10
C LEU A 71 3.86 19.23 -4.85
N ASP A 72 3.82 20.18 -5.78
CA ASP A 72 2.99 21.39 -5.67
C ASP A 72 1.50 21.04 -5.54
N ARG A 73 1.03 19.99 -6.23
CA ARG A 73 -0.34 19.46 -6.08
C ARG A 73 -0.62 18.87 -4.69
N HIS A 74 0.42 18.42 -4.01
CA HIS A 74 0.38 17.83 -2.66
C HIS A 74 0.98 18.76 -1.59
N ARG A 75 0.87 20.09 -1.77
CA ARG A 75 1.34 21.11 -0.81
C ARG A 75 2.84 21.04 -0.49
N GLY A 76 3.63 20.48 -1.40
CA GLY A 76 5.06 20.25 -1.22
C GLY A 76 5.40 19.06 -0.33
N ASP A 77 4.43 18.22 0.06
CA ASP A 77 4.69 17.03 0.87
C ASP A 77 4.81 15.77 -0.02
N PRO A 78 6.03 15.19 -0.14
CA PRO A 78 6.24 13.99 -0.93
C PRO A 78 5.57 12.74 -0.32
N VAL A 79 5.27 12.73 0.99
CA VAL A 79 4.56 11.62 1.64
C VAL A 79 3.09 11.60 1.24
N ASP A 80 2.45 12.77 1.16
CA ASP A 80 1.07 12.88 0.72
C ASP A 80 0.95 12.52 -0.78
N ALA A 81 1.91 12.95 -1.60
CA ALA A 81 2.01 12.54 -2.99
C ALA A 81 2.09 11.00 -3.09
N ALA A 82 2.98 10.37 -2.33
CA ALA A 82 3.14 8.93 -2.30
C ALA A 82 1.85 8.19 -1.88
N ARG A 83 1.17 8.65 -0.82
CA ARG A 83 -0.09 8.05 -0.35
C ARG A 83 -1.23 8.20 -1.35
N SER A 84 -1.27 9.28 -2.11
CA SER A 84 -2.29 9.49 -3.13
C SER A 84 -2.02 8.69 -4.41
N LEU A 85 -0.76 8.47 -4.74
CA LEU A 85 -0.34 7.89 -6.01
C LEU A 85 -0.12 6.39 -5.97
N LEU A 86 0.52 5.92 -4.89
CA LEU A 86 0.99 4.56 -4.80
C LEU A 86 -0.07 3.70 -4.09
N PRO A 87 -0.18 2.41 -4.44
CA PRO A 87 -1.17 1.49 -3.85
C PRO A 87 -0.79 1.07 -2.42
N LEU A 88 -0.73 2.03 -1.50
CA LEU A 88 -0.24 1.84 -0.12
C LEU A 88 -1.34 1.54 0.89
N THR A 89 -2.60 1.39 0.45
CA THR A 89 -3.71 1.01 1.33
C THR A 89 -4.53 -0.11 0.72
N ALA A 90 -4.90 -1.10 1.53
CA ALA A 90 -5.80 -2.19 1.14
C ALA A 90 -6.85 -2.44 2.22
N ALA A 91 -8.11 -2.62 1.81
CA ALA A 91 -9.19 -3.00 2.70
C ALA A 91 -9.18 -4.52 2.92
N LEU A 92 -9.26 -4.93 4.19
CA LEU A 92 -9.34 -6.33 4.60
C LEU A 92 -10.70 -6.54 5.28
N ASN A 93 -11.57 -7.30 4.63
CA ASN A 93 -12.91 -7.60 5.16
C ASN A 93 -12.96 -9.00 5.77
N THR A 94 -13.49 -9.09 6.99
CA THR A 94 -13.67 -10.32 7.77
C THR A 94 -15.16 -10.67 7.96
N SER A 95 -16.06 -10.08 7.17
CA SER A 95 -17.51 -10.33 7.28
C SER A 95 -17.96 -11.72 6.82
N ASN A 96 -17.09 -12.53 6.21
CA ASN A 96 -17.43 -13.84 5.65
C ASN A 96 -16.43 -14.92 6.09
N MET A 97 -16.33 -15.15 7.40
CA MET A 97 -15.48 -16.19 7.97
C MET A 97 -16.24 -17.52 8.05
N VAL A 98 -16.08 -18.38 7.06
CA VAL A 98 -16.79 -19.67 6.97
C VAL A 98 -15.82 -20.82 7.19
N ALA A 99 -16.11 -21.70 8.16
CA ALA A 99 -15.29 -22.87 8.46
C ALA A 99 -16.16 -24.06 8.93
N PHE A 100 -15.57 -25.25 8.97
CA PHE A 100 -16.23 -26.45 9.51
C PHE A 100 -16.17 -26.47 11.03
N ASP A 101 -17.29 -26.79 11.67
CA ASP A 101 -17.33 -27.07 13.11
C ASP A 101 -16.81 -28.50 13.43
N CYS A 102 -16.70 -28.82 14.72
CA CYS A 102 -16.28 -30.15 15.18
C CYS A 102 -17.21 -31.31 14.74
N ALA A 103 -18.43 -31.00 14.28
CA ALA A 103 -19.39 -31.95 13.75
C ALA A 103 -19.38 -32.00 12.20
N GLY A 104 -18.44 -31.31 11.55
CA GLY A 104 -18.30 -31.27 10.09
C GLY A 104 -19.36 -30.41 9.38
N ARG A 105 -20.06 -29.53 10.10
CA ARG A 105 -21.06 -28.62 9.54
C ARG A 105 -20.42 -27.29 9.16
N LEU A 106 -20.88 -26.72 8.06
CA LEU A 106 -20.43 -25.40 7.60
C LEU A 106 -21.09 -24.31 8.45
N GLN A 107 -20.30 -23.47 9.10
CA GLN A 107 -20.80 -22.36 9.92
C GLN A 107 -20.06 -21.06 9.58
N CYS A 108 -20.79 -19.94 9.60
CA CYS A 108 -20.22 -18.60 9.51
C CYS A 108 -19.96 -18.07 10.93
N TYR A 109 -18.74 -17.58 11.17
CA TYR A 109 -18.26 -17.08 12.44
C TYR A 109 -18.26 -15.55 12.44
N SER A 110 -18.73 -14.95 13.51
CA SER A 110 -18.80 -13.48 13.68
C SER A 110 -17.53 -12.88 14.29
N SER A 111 -16.72 -13.69 14.96
CA SER A 111 -15.46 -13.30 15.59
C SER A 111 -14.42 -14.40 15.44
N ALA A 112 -13.15 -14.02 15.58
CA ALA A 112 -12.03 -14.95 15.64
C ALA A 112 -11.85 -15.60 17.04
N ALA A 113 -12.57 -15.09 18.05
CA ALA A 113 -12.60 -15.59 19.42
C ALA A 113 -13.87 -16.40 19.68
#